data_AF-A0A2E5LH26-F1
#
_entry.id   AF-A0A2E5LH26-F1
#
_cell.length_a   1.000
_cell.length_b   1.000
_cell.length_c   1.000
_cell.angle_alpha   90.00
_cell.angle_beta   90.00
_cell.angle_gamma   90.00
#
_symmetry.space_group_name_H-M   'P 1'
#
loop_
_entity.id
_entity.type
_entity.pdbx_description
1 polymer ?
#
loop_
_entity_poly.entity_id
_entity_poly.type
_entity_poly.pdbx_seq_one_letter_code
_entity_poly.pdbx_strand_id
1 'polypeptide(L)'
;MIIFNFILSVLNQKKNIIKKFPIKIKSNGDWLYKNNLIKKEALIKLFSSVLVVDKKNNFYLETPAEKGQIEVEDAPFVIKNFEIKNVNNKQEISFKTNIGEEIILSKVNPLIFKKNKKNTVPYVVIKKNINAKILRSVYYQLINKFINKNTKKKLKIKSKGYEVTLK
;
A
#
# COMPACT_ATOMS: atom_id res chain seq x y z
N MET A 1 20.93 30.61 -21.53
CA MET A 1 20.94 29.55 -20.48
C MET A 1 20.39 30.01 -19.12
N ILE A 2 20.50 31.31 -18.75
CA ILE A 2 20.02 31.85 -17.45
C ILE A 2 18.48 31.97 -17.39
N ILE A 3 17.84 32.40 -18.49
CA ILE A 3 16.37 32.59 -18.55
C ILE A 3 15.61 31.26 -18.37
N PHE A 4 16.14 30.15 -18.90
CA PHE A 4 15.52 28.83 -18.75
C PHE A 4 15.55 28.36 -17.29
N ASN A 5 16.67 28.55 -16.58
CA ASN A 5 16.76 28.25 -15.16
C ASN A 5 15.92 29.20 -14.30
N PHE A 6 15.75 30.45 -14.71
CA PHE A 6 14.85 31.40 -14.04
C PHE A 6 13.38 31.02 -14.20
N ILE A 7 12.95 30.63 -15.42
CA ILE A 7 11.59 30.12 -15.68
C ILE A 7 11.36 28.81 -14.91
N LEU A 8 12.32 27.89 -14.91
CA LEU A 8 12.25 26.64 -14.14
C LEU A 8 12.20 26.90 -12.62
N SER A 9 12.94 27.89 -12.14
CA SER A 9 12.95 28.34 -10.74
C SER A 9 11.61 29.00 -10.36
N VAL A 10 11.04 29.86 -11.21
CA VAL A 10 9.73 30.48 -10.99
C VAL A 10 8.58 29.46 -11.05
N LEU A 11 8.65 28.49 -11.98
CA LEU A 11 7.74 27.34 -12.03
C LEU A 11 7.87 26.46 -10.78
N ASN A 12 9.09 26.30 -10.24
CA ASN A 12 9.33 25.61 -8.96
C ASN A 12 8.93 26.46 -7.74
N GLN A 13 8.96 27.79 -7.81
CA GLN A 13 8.53 28.67 -6.70
C GLN A 13 6.99 28.69 -6.57
N LYS A 14 6.22 28.64 -7.67
CA LYS A 14 4.75 28.44 -7.61
C LYS A 14 4.34 27.08 -7.04
N LYS A 15 5.24 26.08 -6.99
CA LYS A 15 5.03 24.78 -6.33
C LYS A 15 5.12 24.82 -4.80
N ASN A 16 5.49 25.96 -4.18
CA ASN A 16 5.71 26.03 -2.72
C ASN A 16 4.43 26.08 -1.87
N ILE A 17 3.25 26.31 -2.46
CA ILE A 17 1.97 26.12 -1.77
C ILE A 17 1.42 24.75 -2.17
N ILE A 18 1.57 23.79 -1.26
CA ILE A 18 0.99 22.46 -1.45
C ILE A 18 -0.54 22.59 -1.34
N LYS A 19 -1.23 22.42 -2.48
CA LYS A 19 -2.69 22.38 -2.50
C LYS A 19 -3.18 21.17 -1.70
N LYS A 20 -4.23 21.34 -0.91
CA LYS A 20 -4.91 20.22 -0.23
C LYS A 20 -6.10 19.78 -1.08
N PHE A 21 -6.11 18.52 -1.49
CA PHE A 21 -7.28 17.94 -2.12
C PHE A 21 -8.23 17.42 -1.03
N PRO A 22 -9.55 17.63 -1.15
CA PRO A 22 -10.53 17.11 -0.20
C PRO A 22 -10.77 15.61 -0.45
N ILE A 23 -9.69 14.84 -0.58
CA ILE A 23 -9.68 13.40 -0.76
C ILE A 23 -9.13 12.76 0.51
N LYS A 24 -9.81 11.73 0.98
CA LYS A 24 -9.42 10.98 2.17
C LYS A 24 -9.50 9.48 1.90
N ILE A 25 -8.44 8.75 2.22
CA ILE A 25 -8.45 7.29 2.25
C ILE A 25 -8.63 6.84 3.70
N LYS A 26 -9.77 6.22 3.97
CA LYS A 26 -10.05 5.64 5.29
C LYS A 26 -9.19 4.41 5.54
N SER A 27 -9.00 4.06 6.80
CA SER A 27 -8.22 2.89 7.22
C SER A 27 -8.77 1.54 6.71
N ASN A 28 -10.02 1.48 6.25
CA ASN A 28 -10.63 0.31 5.60
C ASN A 28 -10.40 0.27 4.07
N GLY A 29 -9.73 1.28 3.50
CA GLY A 29 -9.42 1.40 2.08
C GLY A 29 -10.48 2.13 1.25
N ASP A 30 -11.53 2.66 1.87
CA ASP A 30 -12.51 3.48 1.16
C ASP A 30 -11.92 4.84 0.81
N TRP A 31 -12.21 5.31 -0.40
CA TRP A 31 -11.86 6.65 -0.86
C TRP A 31 -13.05 7.59 -0.72
N LEU A 32 -12.82 8.75 -0.12
CA LEU A 32 -13.82 9.80 0.05
C LEU A 32 -13.39 11.04 -0.73
N TYR A 33 -14.34 11.73 -1.34
CA TYR A 33 -14.19 13.09 -1.87
C TYR A 33 -15.20 14.00 -1.18
N LYS A 34 -14.73 15.07 -0.52
CA LYS A 34 -15.57 15.94 0.34
C LYS A 34 -16.47 15.11 1.27
N ASN A 35 -15.88 14.13 1.94
CA ASN A 35 -16.54 13.16 2.84
C ASN A 35 -17.58 12.22 2.20
N ASN A 36 -17.79 12.27 0.88
CA ASN A 36 -18.67 11.35 0.17
C ASN A 36 -17.89 10.16 -0.40
N LEU A 37 -18.44 8.95 -0.26
CA LEU A 37 -17.82 7.73 -0.76
C LEU A 37 -17.71 7.74 -2.29
N ILE A 38 -16.49 7.53 -2.80
CA ILE A 38 -16.24 7.26 -4.21
C ILE A 38 -16.46 5.76 -4.44
N LYS A 39 -17.52 5.41 -5.18
CA LYS A 39 -17.85 4.00 -5.49
C LYS A 39 -17.19 3.50 -6.78
N LYS A 40 -16.84 4.41 -7.70
CA LYS A 40 -16.34 4.06 -9.04
C LYS A 40 -14.91 3.55 -8.97
N GLU A 41 -14.74 2.23 -9.07
CA GLU A 41 -13.43 1.56 -8.98
C GLU A 41 -12.42 2.10 -10.01
N ALA A 42 -12.84 2.36 -11.25
CA ALA A 42 -11.98 2.93 -12.29
C ALA A 42 -11.39 4.29 -11.89
N LEU A 43 -12.16 5.11 -11.18
CA LEU A 43 -11.70 6.41 -10.69
C LEU A 43 -10.71 6.26 -9.53
N ILE A 44 -10.96 5.30 -8.64
CA ILE A 44 -10.03 4.98 -7.55
C ILE A 44 -8.69 4.47 -8.12
N LYS A 45 -8.72 3.60 -9.13
CA LYS A 45 -7.52 3.11 -9.84
C LYS A 45 -6.74 4.25 -10.48
N LEU A 46 -7.44 5.19 -11.14
CA LEU A 46 -6.82 6.38 -11.72
C LEU A 46 -6.11 7.23 -10.67
N PHE A 47 -6.75 7.51 -9.52
CA PHE A 47 -6.08 8.26 -8.46
C PHE A 47 -4.93 7.47 -7.81
N SER A 48 -5.08 6.15 -7.70
CA SER A 48 -4.05 5.28 -7.12
C SER A 48 -2.78 5.25 -7.97
N SER A 49 -2.89 5.35 -9.31
CA SER A 49 -1.73 5.32 -10.21
C SER A 49 -0.84 6.55 -10.07
N VAL A 50 -1.43 7.70 -9.71
CA VAL A 50 -0.73 8.97 -9.48
C VAL A 50 -0.41 9.21 -7.99
N LEU A 51 -0.62 8.20 -7.13
CA LEU A 51 -0.32 8.29 -5.71
C LEU A 51 1.19 8.22 -5.47
N VAL A 52 1.70 9.25 -4.78
CA VAL A 52 3.08 9.35 -4.32
C VAL A 52 3.14 9.63 -2.83
N VAL A 53 4.28 9.30 -2.23
CA VAL A 53 4.56 9.51 -0.80
C VAL A 53 5.92 10.18 -0.65
N ASP A 54 6.00 11.16 0.24
CA ASP A 54 7.27 11.84 0.53
C ASP A 54 8.09 11.09 1.59
N LYS A 55 9.24 11.66 1.98
CA LYS A 55 10.11 11.10 3.03
C LYS A 55 9.51 11.18 4.43
N LYS A 56 8.48 12.01 4.63
CA LYS A 56 7.78 12.24 5.90
C LYS A 56 6.48 11.42 5.98
N ASN A 57 6.23 10.50 5.04
CA ASN A 57 5.00 9.72 4.89
C ASN A 57 3.73 10.56 4.63
N ASN A 58 3.86 11.75 4.05
CA ASN A 58 2.72 12.48 3.51
C ASN A 58 2.35 11.94 2.13
N PHE A 59 1.05 11.82 1.87
CA PHE A 59 0.52 11.29 0.62
C PHE A 59 0.01 12.41 -0.30
N TYR A 60 0.29 12.26 -1.58
CA TYR A 60 -0.11 13.20 -2.62
C TYR A 60 -0.64 12.47 -3.84
N LEU A 61 -1.54 13.13 -4.57
CA LEU A 61 -1.83 12.80 -5.95
C LEU A 61 -1.00 13.76 -6.82
N GLU A 62 -0.10 13.21 -7.64
CA GLU A 62 0.86 13.98 -8.44
C GLU A 62 0.79 13.61 -9.91
N THR A 63 0.51 14.62 -10.74
CA THR A 63 0.53 14.58 -12.20
C THR A 63 1.53 15.64 -12.71
N PRO A 64 1.89 15.65 -14.00
CA PRO A 64 2.76 16.70 -14.54
C PRO A 64 2.22 18.12 -14.34
N ALA A 65 0.90 18.29 -14.36
CA ALA A 65 0.24 19.59 -14.26
C ALA A 65 -0.02 20.03 -12.81
N GLU A 66 -0.25 19.07 -11.89
CA GLU A 66 -0.71 19.39 -10.54
C GLU A 66 -0.22 18.39 -9.49
N LYS A 67 0.03 18.89 -8.29
CA LYS A 67 0.30 18.09 -7.10
C LYS A 67 -0.58 18.58 -5.94
N GLY A 68 -1.29 17.66 -5.30
CA GLY A 68 -2.08 17.98 -4.12
C GLY A 68 -1.99 16.91 -3.04
N GLN A 69 -1.92 17.35 -1.79
CA GLN A 69 -1.89 16.49 -0.61
C GLN A 69 -3.28 15.89 -0.35
N ILE A 70 -3.31 14.62 0.07
CA ILE A 70 -4.51 13.92 0.50
C ILE A 70 -4.35 13.41 1.93
N GLU A 71 -5.47 13.07 2.58
CA GLU A 71 -5.45 12.41 3.88
C GLU A 71 -5.47 10.90 3.71
N VAL A 72 -4.61 10.19 4.45
CA VAL A 72 -4.60 8.72 4.51
C VAL A 72 -4.54 8.33 5.98
N GLU A 73 -5.58 7.65 6.48
CA GLU A 73 -5.67 7.32 7.91
C GLU A 73 -4.62 6.29 8.35
N ASP A 74 -4.16 5.44 7.43
CA ASP A 74 -3.26 4.32 7.76
C ASP A 74 -2.39 3.91 6.57
N ALA A 75 -3.01 3.26 5.58
CA ALA A 75 -2.39 2.80 4.35
C ALA A 75 -3.33 3.08 3.18
N PRO A 76 -2.79 3.43 2.00
CA PRO A 76 -3.63 3.74 0.83
C PRO A 76 -4.35 2.52 0.26
N PHE A 77 -3.83 1.32 0.55
CA PHE A 77 -4.37 0.06 0.08
C PHE A 77 -4.62 -0.91 1.23
N VAL A 78 -5.60 -1.77 1.03
CA VAL A 78 -5.99 -2.80 1.99
C VAL A 78 -6.07 -4.14 1.28
N ILE A 79 -5.33 -5.13 1.76
CA ILE A 79 -5.40 -6.51 1.28
C ILE A 79 -6.64 -7.17 1.87
N LYS A 80 -7.54 -7.58 0.98
CA LYS A 80 -8.84 -8.20 1.31
C LYS A 80 -8.87 -9.70 1.02
N ASN A 81 -7.91 -10.21 0.25
CA ASN A 81 -7.82 -11.63 -0.05
C ASN A 81 -6.38 -12.06 -0.36
N PHE A 82 -6.13 -13.37 -0.37
CA PHE A 82 -4.89 -13.97 -0.87
C PHE A 82 -5.16 -15.29 -1.59
N GLU A 83 -4.24 -15.68 -2.46
CA GLU A 83 -4.21 -16.97 -3.15
C GLU A 83 -2.84 -17.62 -2.96
N ILE A 84 -2.82 -18.95 -2.93
CA ILE A 84 -1.59 -19.75 -2.91
C ILE A 84 -1.60 -20.61 -4.16
N LYS A 85 -0.58 -20.46 -5.00
CA LYS A 85 -0.39 -21.24 -6.23
C LYS A 85 0.97 -21.93 -6.20
N ASN A 86 1.08 -23.05 -6.91
CA ASN A 86 2.36 -23.66 -7.20
C ASN A 86 2.72 -23.36 -8.66
N VAL A 87 3.76 -22.57 -8.88
CA VAL A 87 4.25 -22.19 -10.21
C VAL A 87 5.68 -22.69 -10.33
N ASN A 88 5.98 -23.50 -11.35
CA ASN A 88 7.30 -24.10 -11.58
C ASN A 88 7.87 -24.78 -10.31
N ASN A 89 7.04 -25.60 -9.65
CA ASN A 89 7.35 -26.30 -8.39
C ASN A 89 7.73 -25.39 -7.21
N LYS A 90 7.35 -24.11 -7.25
CA LYS A 90 7.56 -23.15 -6.17
C LYS A 90 6.23 -22.58 -5.70
N GLN A 91 6.03 -22.59 -4.38
CA GLN A 91 4.90 -21.92 -3.76
C GLN A 91 4.97 -20.41 -4.01
N GLU A 92 3.84 -19.83 -4.39
CA GLU A 92 3.64 -18.41 -4.63
C GLU A 92 2.40 -17.96 -3.85
N ILE A 93 2.57 -16.92 -3.03
CA ILE A 93 1.47 -16.29 -2.29
C ILE A 93 1.21 -14.94 -2.94
N SER A 94 0.03 -14.78 -3.54
CA SER A 94 -0.44 -13.53 -4.14
C SER A 94 -1.49 -12.90 -3.25
N PHE A 95 -1.35 -11.62 -2.94
CA PHE A 95 -2.31 -10.83 -2.18
C PHE A 95 -3.12 -9.94 -3.12
N LYS A 96 -4.42 -9.80 -2.88
CA LYS A 96 -5.31 -8.91 -3.65
C LYS A 96 -5.76 -7.72 -2.82
N THR A 97 -5.53 -6.52 -3.34
CA THR A 97 -5.93 -5.26 -2.68
C THR A 97 -7.41 -4.93 -2.90
N ASN A 98 -7.91 -3.93 -2.18
CA ASN A 98 -9.26 -3.37 -2.29
C ASN A 98 -9.56 -2.74 -3.65
N ILE A 99 -8.54 -2.48 -4.47
CA ILE A 99 -8.67 -1.97 -5.84
C ILE A 99 -8.36 -3.05 -6.88
N GLY A 100 -8.23 -4.31 -6.47
CA GLY A 100 -8.01 -5.44 -7.37
C GLY A 100 -6.57 -5.61 -7.86
N GLU A 101 -5.60 -4.85 -7.34
CA GLU A 101 -4.18 -5.11 -7.64
C GLU A 101 -3.70 -6.39 -6.96
N GLU A 102 -2.92 -7.18 -7.69
CA GLU A 102 -2.29 -8.40 -7.19
C GLU A 102 -0.81 -8.16 -6.86
N ILE A 103 -0.39 -8.62 -5.69
CA ILE A 103 0.94 -8.38 -5.14
C ILE A 103 1.51 -9.71 -4.67
N ILE A 104 2.60 -10.13 -5.31
CA ILE A 104 3.25 -11.39 -4.98
C ILE A 104 4.22 -11.18 -3.81
N LEU A 105 4.02 -11.94 -2.74
CA LEU A 105 4.92 -11.93 -1.59
C LEU A 105 6.33 -12.33 -2.02
N SER A 106 7.30 -11.43 -1.83
CA SER A 106 8.67 -11.61 -2.30
C SER A 106 9.65 -10.69 -1.57
N LYS A 107 10.94 -10.73 -1.92
CA LYS A 107 11.94 -9.75 -1.42
C LYS A 107 11.65 -8.31 -1.87
N VAL A 108 10.97 -8.13 -3.01
CA VAL A 108 10.60 -6.82 -3.56
C VAL A 108 9.34 -6.30 -2.87
N ASN A 109 8.40 -7.20 -2.57
CA ASN A 109 7.16 -6.92 -1.87
C ASN A 109 7.08 -7.70 -0.54
N PRO A 110 7.94 -7.38 0.44
CA PRO A 110 7.99 -8.13 1.69
C PRO A 110 6.77 -7.89 2.56
N LEU A 111 6.44 -8.91 3.36
CA LEU A 111 5.53 -8.78 4.50
C LEU A 111 6.30 -8.11 5.65
N ILE A 112 5.80 -6.98 6.13
CA ILE A 112 6.36 -6.24 7.24
C ILE A 112 5.32 -6.06 8.35
N PHE A 113 5.80 -5.78 9.55
CA PHE A 113 4.98 -5.65 10.74
C PHE A 113 5.25 -4.30 11.39
N LYS A 114 4.24 -3.45 11.48
CA LYS A 114 4.34 -2.17 12.21
C LYS A 114 3.68 -2.33 13.58
N LYS A 115 4.33 -1.84 14.63
CA LYS A 115 3.73 -1.75 15.96
C LYS A 115 2.80 -0.53 16.01
N ASN A 116 1.59 -0.73 16.51
CA ASN A 116 0.72 0.33 17.01
C ASN A 116 0.58 0.14 18.54
N LYS A 117 0.07 1.15 19.26
CA LYS A 117 -0.08 1.18 20.73
C LYS A 117 -0.64 -0.11 21.34
N LYS A 118 -1.50 -0.84 20.62
CA LYS A 118 -2.17 -2.06 21.12
C LYS A 118 -1.78 -3.35 20.40
N ASN A 119 -1.30 -3.30 19.16
CA ASN A 119 -1.19 -4.48 18.30
C ASN A 119 -0.04 -4.36 17.30
N THR A 120 0.43 -5.51 16.83
CA THR A 120 1.29 -5.59 15.64
C THR A 120 0.41 -5.76 14.40
N VAL A 121 0.55 -4.85 13.43
CA VAL A 121 -0.28 -4.84 12.22
C VAL A 121 0.56 -5.27 11.01
N PRO A 122 0.11 -6.28 10.24
CA PRO A 122 0.78 -6.75 9.04
C PRO A 122 0.51 -5.87 7.82
N TYR A 123 1.54 -5.65 7.01
CA TYR A 123 1.47 -4.93 5.73
C TYR A 123 2.33 -5.62 4.68
N VAL A 124 1.97 -5.48 3.41
CA VAL A 124 2.85 -5.81 2.28
C VAL A 124 3.37 -4.52 1.66
N VAL A 125 4.68 -4.45 1.43
CA VAL A 125 5.27 -3.32 0.71
C VAL A 125 4.92 -3.44 -0.77
N ILE A 126 4.37 -2.38 -1.37
CA ILE A 126 4.02 -2.36 -2.81
C ILE A 126 5.14 -1.72 -3.62
N LYS A 127 5.53 -0.52 -3.21
CA LYS A 127 6.63 0.28 -3.78
C LYS A 127 7.24 1.11 -2.66
N LYS A 128 8.38 1.76 -2.91
CA LYS A 128 9.12 2.53 -1.89
C LYS A 128 8.16 3.43 -1.07
N ASN A 129 8.08 3.16 0.23
CA ASN A 129 7.23 3.84 1.22
C ASN A 129 5.69 3.71 1.06
N ILE A 130 5.19 2.94 0.09
CA ILE A 130 3.76 2.63 -0.05
C ILE A 130 3.51 1.18 0.33
N ASN A 131 2.63 0.99 1.30
CA ASN A 131 2.29 -0.31 1.86
C ASN A 131 0.79 -0.58 1.72
N ALA A 132 0.41 -1.84 1.57
CA ALA A 132 -0.96 -2.30 1.74
C ALA A 132 -1.13 -2.91 3.13
N LYS A 133 -2.14 -2.47 3.89
CA LYS A 133 -2.48 -3.13 5.17
C LYS A 133 -3.18 -4.45 4.90
N ILE A 134 -2.79 -5.52 5.58
CA ILE A 134 -3.56 -6.77 5.56
C ILE A 134 -4.69 -6.69 6.58
N LEU A 135 -5.93 -6.95 6.14
CA LEU A 135 -7.05 -7.08 7.07
C LEU A 135 -6.77 -8.18 8.08
N ARG A 136 -7.18 -7.95 9.33
CA ARG A 136 -6.99 -8.90 10.42
C ARG A 136 -7.58 -10.28 10.09
N SER A 137 -8.77 -10.33 9.50
CA SER A 137 -9.42 -11.57 9.07
C SER A 137 -8.57 -12.34 8.06
N VAL A 138 -8.05 -11.65 7.05
CA VAL A 138 -7.18 -12.22 6.00
C VAL A 138 -5.87 -12.73 6.59
N TYR A 139 -5.29 -11.98 7.52
CA TYR A 139 -4.06 -12.39 8.20
C TYR A 139 -4.27 -13.66 9.04
N TYR A 140 -5.38 -13.78 9.76
CA TYR A 140 -5.69 -15.01 10.50
C TYR A 140 -5.98 -16.20 9.59
N GLN A 141 -6.67 -15.99 8.46
CA GLN A 141 -6.83 -17.04 7.45
C GLN A 141 -5.47 -17.52 6.92
N LEU A 142 -4.53 -16.60 6.67
CA LEU A 142 -3.17 -16.93 6.28
C LEU A 142 -2.46 -17.75 7.36
N ILE A 143 -2.51 -17.33 8.63
CA ILE A 143 -1.95 -18.09 9.76
C ILE A 143 -2.54 -19.50 9.80
N ASN A 144 -3.87 -19.62 9.76
CA ASN A 144 -4.57 -20.90 9.86
C ASN A 144 -4.22 -21.84 8.71
N LYS A 145 -3.88 -21.31 7.53
CA LYS A 145 -3.45 -22.12 6.39
C LYS A 145 -2.09 -22.79 6.59
N PHE A 146 -1.21 -22.20 7.41
CA PHE A 146 0.15 -22.68 7.64
C PHE A 146 0.39 -23.21 9.06
N ILE A 147 -0.54 -23.03 9.99
CA ILE A 147 -0.40 -23.52 11.35
C ILE A 147 -0.39 -25.05 11.36
N ASN A 148 0.69 -25.65 11.86
CA ASN A 148 0.76 -27.07 12.15
C ASN A 148 0.43 -27.28 13.63
N LYS A 149 -0.54 -28.16 13.93
CA LYS A 149 -1.03 -28.43 15.30
C LYS A 149 0.07 -28.90 16.29
N ASN A 150 1.24 -29.32 15.80
CA ASN A 150 2.29 -29.98 16.59
C ASN A 150 3.59 -29.17 16.80
N THR A 151 3.63 -27.86 16.54
CA THR A 151 4.88 -27.09 16.69
C THR A 151 4.72 -25.79 17.50
N LYS A 152 5.39 -25.71 18.65
CA LYS A 152 5.67 -24.46 19.40
C LYS A 152 6.61 -23.48 18.66
N LYS A 153 6.93 -23.73 17.38
CA LYS A 153 7.88 -22.93 16.59
C LYS A 153 7.19 -21.72 15.96
N LYS A 154 7.96 -20.63 15.78
CA LYS A 154 7.52 -19.44 15.03
C LYS A 154 7.05 -19.85 13.63
N LEU A 155 5.85 -19.43 13.25
CA LEU A 155 5.22 -19.80 11.99
C LEU A 155 5.90 -19.08 10.82
N LYS A 156 6.45 -19.83 9.86
CA LYS A 156 7.12 -19.29 8.67
C LYS A 156 6.32 -19.61 7.42
N ILE A 157 6.26 -18.64 6.50
CA ILE A 157 5.67 -18.83 5.16
C ILE A 157 6.73 -18.58 4.09
N LYS A 158 6.59 -19.28 2.96
CA LYS A 158 7.50 -19.16 1.81
C LYS A 158 6.73 -18.72 0.55
N SER A 159 7.31 -17.86 -0.26
CA SER A 159 6.77 -17.46 -1.56
C SER A 159 7.92 -17.09 -2.50
N LYS A 160 8.02 -17.73 -3.67
CA LYS A 160 9.14 -17.53 -4.62
C LYS A 160 10.54 -17.58 -3.97
N GLY A 161 10.74 -18.47 -3.00
CA GLY A 161 11.99 -18.59 -2.26
C GLY A 161 12.27 -17.48 -1.23
N TYR A 162 11.39 -16.47 -1.12
CA TYR A 162 11.38 -15.55 0.01
C TYR A 162 10.68 -16.20 1.21
N GLU A 163 11.26 -16.07 2.40
CA GLU A 163 10.74 -16.60 3.64
C GLU A 163 10.49 -15.46 4.64
N VAL A 164 9.36 -15.49 5.33
CA VAL A 164 9.03 -14.53 6.39
C VAL A 164 8.37 -15.23 7.56
N THR A 165 8.70 -14.76 8.77
CA THR A 165 8.10 -15.24 10.01
C THR A 165 6.86 -14.41 10.35
N LEU A 166 5.74 -15.08 10.55
CA LEU A 166 4.49 -14.49 11.02
C LEU A 166 4.60 -14.12 12.51
N LYS A 167 3.92 -13.04 12.91
CA LYS A 167 3.88 -12.50 14.27
C LYS A 167 2.49 -12.55 14.87
#